data_AF-A0A2X1N4Y6-F1
#
_entry.id   AF-A0A2X1N4Y6-F1
#
_cell.length_a   1.000
_cell.length_b   1.000
_cell.length_c   1.000
_cell.angle_alpha   90.00
_cell.angle_beta   90.00
_cell.angle_gamma   90.00
#
_symmetry.space_group_name_H-M   'P 1'
#
loop_
_entity.id
_entity.type
_entity.pdbx_description
1 polymer ?
#
loop_
_entity_poly.entity_id
_entity_poly.type
_entity_poly.pdbx_seq_one_letter_code
_entity_poly.pdbx_strand_id
1 'polypeptide(L)'
;MRFRTGVLPGKARRELVDFGYWYCPDGRDAQTQSQFEDVEVKPQALDWLFCVAAGYPFNVSCDNLEGDFEPDRVVFQRRVHAQVMDYLTNGIPERPARFIKALQNYYHTPELTAEQFPWPEALN
;
A
#
# COMPACT_ATOMS: atom_id res chain seq x y z
N MET A 1 2.19 -11.50 23.73
CA MET A 1 0.84 -11.25 23.17
C MET A 1 0.63 -12.23 22.02
N ARG A 2 -0.49 -12.95 21.95
CA ARG A 2 -0.61 -14.13 21.05
C ARG A 2 -0.69 -13.71 19.58
N PHE A 3 0.39 -14.00 18.86
CA PHE A 3 0.51 -13.92 17.42
C PHE A 3 -0.31 -15.02 16.74
N ARG A 4 -1.12 -14.69 15.73
CA ARG A 4 -1.68 -15.68 14.79
C ARG A 4 -1.32 -15.31 13.36
N THR A 5 -0.11 -15.66 12.97
CA THR A 5 0.29 -15.86 11.57
C THR A 5 -0.21 -17.24 11.14
N GLY A 6 -1.43 -17.33 10.62
CA GLY A 6 -1.97 -18.57 10.09
C GLY A 6 -2.92 -18.28 8.93
N VAL A 7 -2.46 -18.50 7.70
CA VAL A 7 -3.31 -18.46 6.51
C VAL A 7 -4.28 -19.64 6.57
N LEU A 8 -5.52 -19.38 6.99
CA LEU A 8 -6.61 -20.36 6.95
C LEU A 8 -7.21 -20.43 5.53
N PRO A 9 -7.54 -21.63 5.01
CA PRO A 9 -8.19 -21.77 3.71
C PRO A 9 -9.57 -21.09 3.67
N GLY A 10 -9.85 -20.38 2.57
CA GLY A 10 -10.85 -19.31 2.45
C GLY A 10 -12.34 -19.65 2.60
N LYS A 11 -12.72 -20.88 2.99
CA LYS A 11 -14.10 -21.20 3.39
C LYS A 11 -14.31 -20.93 4.88
N ALA A 12 -13.40 -21.39 5.74
CA ALA A 12 -13.47 -21.16 7.20
C ALA A 12 -13.23 -19.69 7.59
N ARG A 13 -12.58 -18.90 6.73
CA ARG A 13 -12.32 -17.47 6.96
C ARG A 13 -13.59 -16.60 6.89
N ARG A 14 -14.65 -17.06 6.21
CA ARG A 14 -15.91 -16.30 6.08
C ARG A 14 -16.80 -16.36 7.32
N GLU A 15 -16.49 -17.27 8.24
CA GLU A 15 -17.25 -17.50 9.48
C GLU A 15 -16.64 -16.76 10.68
N LEU A 16 -15.43 -16.21 10.53
CA LEU A 16 -14.77 -15.39 11.54
C LEU A 16 -14.88 -13.92 11.12
N VAL A 17 -15.26 -13.05 12.06
CA VAL A 17 -15.03 -11.60 11.93
C VAL A 17 -13.53 -11.33 12.15
N ASP A 18 -12.72 -11.92 11.29
CA ASP A 18 -11.29 -11.73 11.22
C ASP A 18 -10.97 -11.36 9.77
N PHE A 19 -10.98 -10.05 9.53
CA PHE A 19 -10.63 -9.49 8.24
C PHE A 19 -9.13 -9.66 7.92
N GLY A 20 -8.34 -10.26 8.82
CA GLY A 20 -6.91 -10.46 8.65
C GLY A 20 -6.10 -9.18 8.71
N TYR A 21 -6.67 -8.10 9.26
CA TYR A 21 -5.94 -6.85 9.43
C TYR A 21 -4.95 -6.98 10.57
N TRP A 22 -3.71 -6.57 10.29
CA TRP A 22 -2.76 -6.22 11.33
C TRP A 22 -3.27 -4.92 11.96
N TYR A 23 -3.78 -4.99 13.19
CA TYR A 23 -4.11 -3.79 13.94
C TYR A 23 -2.91 -3.42 14.80
N CYS A 24 -2.15 -2.42 14.37
CA CYS A 24 -1.14 -1.77 15.19
C CYS A 24 -1.70 -0.41 15.61
N PRO A 25 -1.96 -0.18 16.91
CA PRO A 25 -2.52 1.09 17.37
C PRO A 25 -1.55 2.24 17.07
N ASP A 26 -2.10 3.45 17.06
CA ASP A 26 -1.34 4.71 16.99
C ASP A 26 -0.44 4.88 18.23
N GLY A 27 0.51 5.82 18.19
CA GLY A 27 1.49 6.02 19.25
C GLY A 27 2.70 5.09 19.16
N ARG A 28 3.07 4.70 17.94
CA ARG A 28 4.19 3.77 17.69
C ARG A 28 5.52 4.49 17.88
N ASP A 29 6.47 3.78 18.49
CA ASP A 29 7.87 4.17 18.48
C ASP A 29 8.51 3.89 17.10
N ALA A 30 9.74 4.38 16.89
CA ALA A 30 10.43 4.25 15.61
C ALA A 30 10.60 2.80 15.13
N GLN A 31 10.81 1.87 16.06
CA GLN A 31 10.98 0.45 15.73
C GLN A 31 9.66 -0.17 15.27
N THR A 32 8.58 0.09 16.01
CA THR A 32 7.24 -0.43 15.72
C THR A 32 6.69 0.19 14.44
N GLN A 33 6.94 1.48 14.21
CA GLN A 33 6.61 2.15 12.95
C GLN A 33 7.33 1.51 11.75
N SER A 34 8.62 1.19 11.87
CA SER A 34 9.34 0.51 10.78
C SER A 34 8.73 -0.85 10.43
N GLN A 35 8.29 -1.63 11.43
CA GLN A 35 7.63 -2.91 11.21
C GLN A 35 6.24 -2.75 10.58
N PHE A 36 5.52 -1.69 10.95
CA PHE A 36 4.26 -1.32 10.33
C PHE A 36 4.46 -0.94 8.85
N GLU A 37 5.45 -0.10 8.55
CA GLU A 37 5.77 0.28 7.18
C GLU A 37 6.13 -0.93 6.31
N ASP A 38 6.87 -1.91 6.84
CA ASP A 38 7.20 -3.15 6.13
C ASP A 38 5.96 -3.89 5.60
N VAL A 39 4.87 -3.91 6.37
CA VAL A 39 3.62 -4.56 5.96
C VAL A 39 2.77 -3.68 5.05
N GLU A 40 2.93 -2.35 5.13
CA GLU A 40 2.17 -1.35 4.37
C GLU A 40 2.75 -1.04 2.98
N VAL A 41 4.01 -1.40 2.68
CA VAL A 41 4.61 -1.16 1.35
C VAL A 41 3.75 -1.69 0.21
N LYS A 42 3.26 -2.94 0.32
CA LYS A 42 2.48 -3.58 -0.75
C LYS A 42 1.05 -3.04 -0.86
N PRO A 43 0.28 -2.89 0.24
CA PRO A 43 -1.01 -2.21 0.22
C PRO A 43 -0.93 -0.82 -0.42
N GLN A 44 -0.03 0.05 0.06
CA GLN A 44 0.03 1.42 -0.44
C GLN A 44 0.56 1.53 -1.88
N ALA A 45 1.34 0.55 -2.35
CA ALA A 45 1.70 0.48 -3.77
C ALA A 45 0.50 0.15 -4.66
N LEU A 46 -0.40 -0.73 -4.20
CA LEU A 46 -1.65 -1.01 -4.89
C LEU A 46 -2.60 0.19 -4.85
N ASP A 47 -2.69 0.88 -3.71
CA ASP A 47 -3.47 2.12 -3.61
C ASP A 47 -2.98 3.18 -4.59
N TRP A 48 -1.66 3.36 -4.73
CA TRP A 48 -1.10 4.28 -5.72
C TRP A 48 -1.47 3.87 -7.16
N LEU A 49 -1.33 2.59 -7.51
CA LEU A 49 -1.75 2.07 -8.82
C LEU A 49 -3.25 2.33 -9.09
N PHE A 50 -4.11 2.14 -8.08
CA PHE A 50 -5.55 2.41 -8.20
C PHE A 50 -5.85 3.89 -8.35
N CYS A 51 -5.18 4.76 -7.58
CA CYS A 51 -5.29 6.20 -7.70
C CYS A 51 -4.94 6.67 -9.12
N VAL A 52 -3.80 6.24 -9.68
CA VAL A 52 -3.40 6.61 -11.04
C VAL A 52 -4.38 6.04 -12.08
N ALA A 53 -4.81 4.78 -11.93
CA ALA A 53 -5.80 4.17 -12.81
C ALA A 53 -7.16 4.90 -12.79
N ALA A 54 -7.51 5.51 -11.67
CA ALA A 54 -8.73 6.31 -11.53
C ALA A 54 -8.55 7.81 -11.86
N GLY A 55 -7.32 8.27 -12.14
CA GLY A 55 -7.03 9.70 -12.31
C GLY A 55 -7.15 10.51 -11.02
N TYR A 56 -6.92 9.89 -9.86
CA TYR A 56 -7.01 10.49 -8.53
C TYR A 56 -5.61 10.71 -7.90
N PRO A 57 -5.38 11.80 -7.16
CA PRO A 57 -4.08 12.04 -6.51
C PRO A 57 -3.81 11.03 -5.37
N PHE A 58 -2.59 10.49 -5.32
CA PHE A 58 -2.13 9.61 -4.26
C PHE A 58 -1.26 10.35 -3.24
N ASN A 59 -1.40 10.00 -1.96
CA ASN A 59 -0.54 10.45 -0.87
C ASN A 59 -0.19 9.25 0.00
N VAL A 60 1.10 9.00 0.22
CA VAL A 60 1.52 7.96 1.17
C VAL A 60 1.06 8.34 2.59
N SER A 61 0.60 7.36 3.35
CA SER A 61 0.14 7.53 4.73
C SER A 61 1.07 6.79 5.69
N CYS A 62 1.72 7.52 6.59
CA CYS A 62 2.56 6.89 7.63
C CYS A 62 1.73 6.45 8.85
N ASP A 63 0.49 6.94 8.97
CA ASP A 63 -0.54 6.52 9.93
C ASP A 63 -0.08 6.47 11.42
N ASN A 64 0.65 7.49 11.89
CA ASN A 64 1.16 7.60 13.26
C ASN A 64 0.93 9.03 13.80
N LEU A 65 -0.31 9.36 14.19
CA LEU A 65 -0.70 10.72 14.61
C LEU A 65 -0.41 10.99 16.09
N GLU A 66 -0.35 9.96 16.92
CA GLU A 66 -0.09 10.04 18.38
C GLU A 66 1.34 9.61 18.75
N GLY A 67 2.21 9.38 17.76
CA GLY A 67 3.61 9.02 17.96
C GLY A 67 4.45 10.13 18.61
N ASP A 68 5.54 9.74 19.27
CA ASP A 68 6.51 10.68 19.85
C ASP A 68 7.54 11.21 18.83
N PHE A 69 7.41 10.80 17.57
CA PHE A 69 8.26 11.21 16.46
C PHE A 69 7.47 11.29 15.15
N GLU A 70 7.98 12.07 14.21
CA GLU A 70 7.45 12.18 12.85
C GLU A 70 8.11 11.16 11.92
N PRO A 71 7.35 10.23 11.31
CA PRO A 71 7.90 9.28 10.35
C PRO A 71 8.49 9.98 9.11
N ASP A 72 9.58 9.42 8.57
CA ASP A 72 10.17 9.92 7.32
C ASP A 72 9.31 9.48 6.13
N ARG A 73 8.34 10.34 5.81
CA ARG A 73 7.40 10.16 4.71
C ARG A 73 8.09 9.93 3.38
N VAL A 74 9.21 10.61 3.11
CA VAL A 74 9.91 10.51 1.82
C VAL A 74 10.57 9.14 1.71
N VAL A 75 11.25 8.68 2.76
CA VAL A 75 11.84 7.34 2.80
C VAL A 75 10.77 6.27 2.62
N PHE A 76 9.64 6.38 3.32
CA PHE A 76 8.56 5.42 3.16
C PHE A 76 7.96 5.44 1.75
N GLN A 77 7.70 6.62 1.18
CA GLN A 77 7.20 6.75 -0.19
C GLN A 77 8.15 6.15 -1.24
N ARG A 78 9.48 6.23 -1.03
CA ARG A 78 10.47 5.58 -1.92
C ARG A 78 10.34 4.07 -1.92
N ARG A 79 10.06 3.47 -0.75
CA ARG A 79 9.84 2.02 -0.63
C ARG A 79 8.56 1.60 -1.34
N VAL A 80 7.49 2.38 -1.19
CA VAL A 80 6.23 2.19 -1.91
C VAL A 80 6.44 2.32 -3.42
N HIS A 81 7.16 3.36 -3.87
CA HIS A 81 7.51 3.57 -5.27
C HIS A 81 8.27 2.38 -5.86
N ALA A 82 9.31 1.88 -5.17
CA ALA A 82 10.04 0.70 -5.61
C ALA A 82 9.14 -0.52 -5.79
N GLN A 83 8.16 -0.72 -4.92
CA GLN A 83 7.17 -1.80 -5.06
C GLN A 83 6.19 -1.56 -6.23
N VAL A 84 5.84 -0.32 -6.55
CA VAL A 84 5.09 0.00 -7.78
C VAL A 84 5.90 -0.37 -9.01
N MET A 85 7.19 0.00 -9.06
CA MET A 85 8.07 -0.34 -10.18
C MET A 85 8.22 -1.86 -10.35
N ASP A 86 8.34 -2.58 -9.24
CA ASP A 86 8.35 -4.05 -9.21
C ASP A 86 7.06 -4.63 -9.82
N TYR A 87 5.88 -4.12 -9.43
CA TYR A 87 4.61 -4.56 -10.03
C TYR A 87 4.50 -4.26 -11.52
N LEU A 88 4.93 -3.09 -11.97
CA LEU A 88 4.91 -2.73 -13.39
C LEU A 88 5.88 -3.60 -14.22
N THR A 89 7.00 -4.02 -13.63
CA THR A 89 8.04 -4.81 -14.34
C THR A 89 7.77 -6.31 -14.29
N ASN A 90 7.45 -6.83 -13.11
CA ASN A 90 7.35 -8.28 -12.83
C ASN A 90 5.91 -8.79 -12.82
N GLY A 91 4.92 -7.89 -12.92
CA GLY A 91 3.52 -8.20 -13.06
C GLY A 91 2.69 -7.89 -11.82
N ILE A 92 1.50 -7.35 -12.06
CA ILE A 92 0.51 -7.07 -11.03
C ILE A 92 -0.31 -8.35 -10.76
N PRO A 93 -0.59 -8.72 -9.50
CA PRO A 93 -1.44 -9.87 -9.20
C PRO A 93 -2.83 -9.77 -9.87
N GLU A 94 -3.41 -10.91 -10.23
CA GLU A 94 -4.64 -11.00 -11.06
C GLU A 94 -5.81 -10.15 -10.54
N ARG A 95 -6.02 -10.12 -9.22
CA ARG A 95 -7.12 -9.38 -8.61
C ARG A 95 -6.95 -7.85 -8.74
N PRO A 96 -5.85 -7.24 -8.28
CA PRO A 96 -5.56 -5.84 -8.56
C PRO A 96 -5.53 -5.49 -10.05
N ALA A 97 -4.95 -6.34 -10.90
CA ALA A 97 -4.89 -6.08 -12.35
C ALA A 97 -6.29 -5.94 -12.97
N ARG A 98 -7.22 -6.84 -12.61
CA ARG A 98 -8.64 -6.74 -13.02
C ARG A 98 -9.29 -5.45 -12.52
N PHE A 99 -8.99 -5.02 -11.31
CA PHE A 99 -9.55 -3.78 -10.75
C PHE A 99 -8.99 -2.54 -11.45
N ILE A 100 -7.69 -2.49 -11.71
CA ILE A 100 -7.03 -1.43 -12.50
C ILE A 100 -7.69 -1.32 -13.87
N LYS A 101 -7.91 -2.43 -14.57
CA LYS A 101 -8.55 -2.39 -15.88
C LYS A 101 -9.99 -1.87 -15.82
N ALA A 102 -10.73 -2.24 -14.77
CA ALA A 102 -12.08 -1.72 -14.54
C ALA A 102 -12.06 -0.20 -14.28
N LEU A 103 -11.13 0.30 -13.47
CA LEU A 103 -10.94 1.72 -13.21
C LEU A 103 -10.59 2.48 -14.50
N GLN A 104 -9.62 1.99 -15.28
CA GLN A 104 -9.25 2.62 -16.55
C GLN A 104 -10.40 2.69 -17.54
N ASN A 105 -11.18 1.61 -17.65
CA ASN A 105 -12.36 1.59 -18.52
C ASN A 105 -13.45 2.57 -18.04
N TYR A 106 -13.65 2.70 -16.73
CA TYR A 106 -14.67 3.57 -16.14
C TYR A 106 -14.29 5.06 -16.22
N TYR A 107 -13.03 5.39 -15.93
CA TYR A 107 -12.53 6.77 -15.88
C TYR A 107 -11.86 7.24 -17.18
N HIS A 108 -11.78 6.36 -18.20
CA HIS A 108 -11.15 6.64 -19.49
C HIS A 108 -9.69 7.11 -19.37
N THR A 109 -8.92 6.51 -18.46
CA THR A 109 -7.50 6.80 -18.27
C THR A 109 -6.65 5.89 -19.17
N PRO A 110 -5.43 6.33 -19.55
CA PRO A 110 -4.53 5.52 -20.38
C PRO A 110 -3.99 4.30 -19.62
N GLU A 111 -3.28 3.44 -20.36
CA GLU A 111 -2.50 2.36 -19.75
C GLU A 111 -1.48 2.91 -18.75
N LEU A 112 -1.22 2.15 -17.68
CA LEU A 112 -0.29 2.57 -16.64
C LEU A 112 1.15 2.56 -17.17
N THR A 113 1.88 3.62 -16.93
CA THR A 113 3.32 3.73 -17.26
C THR A 113 4.12 4.23 -16.07
N ALA A 114 5.41 3.90 -16.03
CA ALA A 114 6.27 4.25 -14.89
C ALA A 114 6.37 5.77 -14.66
N GLU A 115 6.25 6.57 -15.72
CA GLU A 115 6.34 8.04 -15.66
C GLU A 115 5.18 8.68 -14.88
N GLN A 116 4.06 7.96 -14.71
CA GLN A 116 2.92 8.42 -13.91
C GLN A 116 3.18 8.30 -12.40
N PHE A 117 4.27 7.64 -12.00
CA PHE A 117 4.67 7.42 -10.62
C PHE A 117 6.02 8.12 -10.39
N PRO A 118 6.02 9.45 -10.20
CA PRO A 118 7.26 10.21 -10.03
C PRO A 118 8.01 9.75 -8.78
N TRP A 119 9.34 9.74 -8.87
CA TRP A 119 10.18 9.48 -7.72
C TRP A 119 9.97 10.58 -6.67
N PRO A 120 9.73 10.23 -5.39
CA PRO A 120 9.59 11.21 -4.32
C PRO A 120 10.95 11.86 -4.03
N GLU A 121 11.12 13.07 -4.55
CA GLU A 121 12.21 13.98 -4.23
C GLU A 121 12.05 14.49 -2.80
N ALA A 122 13.16 14.71 -2.11
CA ALA A 122 13.11 15.50 -0.88
C ALA A 122 12.79 16.94 -1.28
N LEU A 123 11.85 17.60 -0.60
CA LEU A 123 11.72 19.05 -0.72
C LEU A 123 13.05 19.64 -0.23
N ASN A 124 13.82 20.22 -1.15
CA ASN A 124 15.04 20.97 -0.84
C ASN A 124 14.71 22.23 -0.02
#